data_AF-A0A963KL87-F1
#
_entry.id   AF-A0A963KL87-F1
#
_cell.length_a   1.000
_cell.length_b   1.000
_cell.length_c   1.000
_cell.angle_alpha   90.00
_cell.angle_beta   90.00
_cell.angle_gamma   90.00
#
_symmetry.space_group_name_H-M   'P 1'
#
loop_
_entity.id
_entity.type
_entity.pdbx_description
1 polymer ?
#
loop_
_entity_poly.entity_id
_entity_poly.type
_entity_poly.pdbx_seq_one_letter_code
_entity_poly.pdbx_strand_id
1 'polypeptide(L)' 'VWSRSVGLVLVIVSAMIISMVAAGFAGALVPITLSRLGQDPAQSSSIILTTVTDIVGFFSFLGIATVLSGMLVAS' A
#
# COMPACT_ATOMS: atom_id res chain seq x y z
N VAL A 1 -20.32 -14.15 6.56
CA VAL A 1 -19.72 -15.08 5.56
C VAL A 1 -19.62 -14.33 4.25
N TRP A 2 -18.48 -13.68 4.00
CA TRP A 2 -18.29 -12.84 2.83
C TRP A 2 -17.41 -13.57 1.81
N SER A 3 -17.76 -13.42 0.52
CA SER A 3 -17.12 -13.94 -0.69
C SER A 3 -16.91 -15.48 -0.83
N ARG A 4 -16.53 -16.23 0.21
CA ARG A 4 -16.10 -17.66 0.12
C ARG A 4 -15.01 -17.93 -0.94
N SER A 5 -14.44 -16.90 -1.58
CA SER A 5 -13.41 -17.02 -2.60
C SER A 5 -12.03 -16.98 -1.94
N VAL A 6 -11.31 -18.09 -2.04
CA VAL A 6 -9.91 -18.21 -1.59
C VAL A 6 -9.02 -17.24 -2.37
N GLY A 7 -9.32 -16.99 -3.65
CA GLY A 7 -8.56 -16.06 -4.50
C GLY A 7 -8.56 -14.63 -3.97
N LEU A 8 -9.74 -14.11 -3.59
CA LEU A 8 -9.85 -12.77 -3.00
C LEU A 8 -9.11 -12.64 -1.67
N VAL A 9 -9.16 -13.67 -0.82
CA VAL A 9 -8.43 -13.68 0.45
C VAL A 9 -6.92 -13.58 0.21
N LEU A 10 -6.41 -14.33 -0.76
CA LEU A 10 -4.98 -14.37 -1.09
C LEU A 10 -4.50 -13.01 -1.64
N VAL A 11 -5.31 -12.37 -2.48
CA VAL A 11 -5.04 -11.02 -3.00
C VAL A 11 -5.01 -9.98 -1.88
N ILE A 12 -5.99 -9.98 -0.98
CA ILE A 12 -6.07 -9.00 0.11
C ILE A 12 -4.90 -9.17 1.08
N VAL A 13 -4.63 -10.40 1.53
CA VAL A 13 -3.56 -10.66 2.50
C VAL A 13 -2.20 -10.26 1.94
N SER A 14 -1.89 -10.65 0.70
CA SER A 14 -0.63 -10.27 0.07
C SER A 14 -0.53 -8.76 -0.16
N ALA A 15 -1.60 -8.09 -0.59
CA ALA A 15 -1.62 -6.64 -0.78
C ALA A 15 -1.41 -5.89 0.54
N MET A 16 -2.02 -6.35 1.63
CA MET A 16 -1.84 -5.74 2.95
C MET A 16 -0.41 -5.87 3.46
N ILE A 17 0.25 -7.03 3.27
CA ILE A 17 1.65 -7.22 3.67
C ILE A 17 2.56 -6.23 2.92
N ILE A 18 2.41 -6.13 1.60
CA ILE A 18 3.19 -5.19 0.79
C ILE A 18 2.93 -3.75 1.23
N SER A 19 1.67 -3.39 1.44
CA SER A 19 1.28 -2.06 1.90
C SER A 19 1.89 -1.73 3.27
N MET A 20 1.92 -2.67 4.21
CA MET A 20 2.49 -2.45 5.54
C MET A 20 4.01 -2.24 5.49
N VAL A 21 4.70 -3.04 4.66
CA VAL A 21 6.14 -2.90 4.45
C VAL A 21 6.46 -1.54 3.84
N ALA A 22 5.76 -1.15 2.78
CA ALA A 22 5.94 0.14 2.14
C ALA A 22 5.58 1.31 3.06
N ALA A 23 4.52 1.19 3.87
CA ALA A 23 4.15 2.19 4.87
C ALA A 23 5.26 2.38 5.92
N GLY A 24 5.89 1.29 6.38
CA GLY A 24 7.04 1.36 7.30
C GLY A 24 8.23 2.09 6.69
N PHE A 25 8.55 1.81 5.41
CA PHE A 25 9.60 2.53 4.70
C PHE A 25 9.26 4.00 4.48
N ALA A 26 8.04 4.30 4.03
CA ALA A 26 7.57 5.66 3.81
C ALA A 26 7.57 6.47 5.12
N GLY A 27 7.17 5.85 6.24
CA GLY A 27 7.16 6.47 7.56
C GLY A 27 8.54 6.93 8.03
N ALA A 28 9.61 6.24 7.62
CA ALA A 28 10.98 6.65 7.89
C ALA A 28 11.54 7.59 6.81
N LEU A 29 11.32 7.29 5.53
CA LEU A 29 11.89 8.04 4.41
C LEU A 29 11.29 9.44 4.27
N VAL A 30 9.97 9.59 4.36
CA VAL A 30 9.26 10.87 4.17
C VAL A 30 9.77 11.99 5.08
N PRO A 31 9.88 11.81 6.42
CA PRO A 31 10.41 12.86 7.28
C PRO A 31 11.90 13.14 7.02
N ILE A 32 12.70 12.13 6.65
CA ILE A 32 14.12 12.32 6.31
C ILE A 32 14.27 13.15 5.03
N THR A 33 13.51 12.85 3.98
CA THR A 33 13.54 13.64 2.73
C THR A 33 12.99 15.05 2.93
N LEU A 34 11.94 15.24 3.73
CA LEU A 34 11.43 16.58 4.02
C LEU A 34 12.45 17.44 4.78
N SER A 35 13.09 16.86 5.79
CA SER A 35 14.14 17.54 6.55
C SER A 35 15.33 17.93 5.65
N ARG A 36 15.69 17.08 4.68
CA ARG A 36 16.73 17.39 3.67
C ARG A 36 16.35 18.52 2.71
N LEU A 37 15.06 18.72 2.45
CA LEU A 37 14.54 19.77 1.58
C LEU A 37 14.28 21.09 2.32
N GLY A 38 14.55 21.16 3.63
CA GLY A 38 14.31 22.35 4.44
C GLY A 38 12.82 22.65 4.68
N GLN A 39 11.94 21.70 4.37
CA GLN A 39 10.49 21.79 4.59
C GLN A 39 10.16 21.28 5.98
N ASP A 40 9.20 21.95 6.64
CA ASP A 40 8.84 21.63 8.02
C ASP A 40 8.15 20.25 8.10
N PRO A 41 8.81 19.22 8.66
CA PRO A 41 8.30 17.85 8.62
C PRO A 41 6.97 17.74 9.37
N ALA A 42 6.75 18.53 10.42
CA ALA A 42 5.59 18.40 11.28
C ALA A 42 4.24 18.66 10.57
N GLN A 43 4.19 19.63 9.65
CA GLN A 43 2.97 19.97 8.92
C GLN A 43 2.77 19.13 7.66
N SER A 44 3.84 18.88 6.91
CA SER A 44 3.73 18.28 5.57
C SER A 44 3.96 16.76 5.58
N SER A 45 4.58 16.19 6.62
CA SER A 45 4.88 14.75 6.63
C SER A 45 3.63 13.88 6.71
N SER A 46 2.57 14.27 7.44
CA SER A 46 1.40 13.41 7.60
C SER A 46 0.63 13.27 6.29
N ILE A 47 0.39 14.37 5.58
CA ILE A 47 -0.32 14.38 4.29
C ILE A 47 0.50 13.64 3.22
N ILE A 48 1.81 13.88 3.18
CA ILE A 48 2.69 13.18 2.22
C ILE A 48 2.76 11.69 2.55
N LEU A 49 2.84 11.32 3.83
CA LEU A 49 2.86 9.93 4.25
C LEU A 49 1.55 9.22 3.91
N THR A 50 0.40 9.83 4.20
CA THR A 50 -0.90 9.24 3.90
C THR A 50 -1.10 9.09 2.40
N THR A 51 -0.76 10.11 1.60
CA THR A 51 -0.86 10.00 0.13
C THR A 51 0.03 8.91 -0.44
N VAL A 52 1.27 8.78 0.05
CA VAL A 52 2.17 7.69 -0.38
C VAL A 52 1.62 6.34 0.03
N THR A 53 1.15 6.17 1.27
CA THR A 53 0.60 4.89 1.71
C THR A 53 -0.72 4.53 1.01
N ASP A 54 -1.54 5.53 0.65
CA ASP A 54 -2.78 5.35 -0.11
C ASP A 54 -2.48 4.88 -1.53
N ILE A 55 -1.54 5.54 -2.22
CA ILE A 55 -1.12 5.16 -3.57
C ILE A 55 -0.55 3.74 -3.54
N VAL A 56 0.38 3.45 -2.63
CA VAL A 56 1.01 2.12 -2.58
C VAL A 56 0.00 1.04 -2.18
N GLY A 57 -0.89 1.30 -1.24
CA GLY A 57 -1.93 0.35 -0.84
C GLY A 57 -2.88 0.02 -1.99
N PHE A 58 -3.37 1.04 -2.70
CA PHE A 58 -4.26 0.86 -3.84
C PHE A 58 -3.55 0.17 -5.01
N PHE A 59 -2.32 0.57 -5.33
CA PHE A 59 -1.53 -0.01 -6.41
C PHE A 59 -1.15 -1.46 -6.13
N SER A 60 -0.81 -1.79 -4.88
CA SER A 60 -0.50 -3.16 -4.46
C SER A 60 -1.72 -4.06 -4.59
N PHE A 61 -2.89 -3.59 -4.14
CA PHE A 61 -4.13 -4.34 -4.27
C PHE A 61 -4.50 -4.57 -5.75
N LEU A 62 -4.52 -3.52 -6.57
CA LEU A 62 -4.85 -3.64 -7.99
C LEU A 62 -3.82 -4.45 -8.77
N GLY A 63 -2.53 -4.27 -8.48
CA GLY A 63 -1.45 -5.01 -9.12
C GLY A 63 -1.54 -6.50 -8.86
N ILE A 64 -1.73 -6.90 -7.60
CA ILE A 64 -1.90 -8.31 -7.25
C ILE A 64 -3.21 -8.86 -7.82
N ALA A 65 -4.32 -8.12 -7.73
CA ALA A 65 -5.58 -8.54 -8.33
C ALA A 65 -5.48 -8.75 -9.85
N THR A 66 -4.70 -7.92 -10.55
CA THR A 66 -4.46 -8.04 -11.99
C THR A 66 -3.59 -9.26 -12.31
N VAL A 67 -2.51 -9.49 -11.56
CA VAL A 67 -1.64 -10.66 -11.74
C VAL A 67 -2.37 -11.96 -11.42
N LEU A 68 -3.18 -11.99 -10.36
CA LEU A 68 -4.01 -13.14 -9.97
C LEU A 68 -5.36 -13.19 -10.67
N SER A 69 -5.64 -12.29 -11.63
CA SER A 69 -6.94 -12.22 -12.33
C SER A 69 -7.30 -13.56 -13.01
N GLY A 70 -6.30 -14.27 -13.54
CA GLY A 70 -6.48 -15.61 -14.09
C GLY A 70 -6.95 -16.65 -13.07
N MET A 71 -6.49 -16.56 -11.81
CA MET A 71 -6.96 -17.43 -10.72
C MET A 71 -8.31 -16.99 -10.15
N LEU A 72 -8.62 -15.69 -10.19
CA LEU A 72 -9.91 -15.12 -9.76
C LEU A 72 -11.04 -15.46 -10.74
N VAL A 73 -10.76 -15.55 -12.04
CA VAL A 73 -11.73 -15.95 -13.08
C VAL A 73 -11.91 -17.46 -13.14
N ALA A 74 -10.91 -18.23 -12.73
CA ALA A 74 -10.94 -19.70 -12.72
C ALA A 74 -11.64 -20.31 -11.49
N SER A 75 -12.06 -19.51 -10.51
CA SER A 75 -12.80 -19.91 -9.30
C SER A 75 -14.26 -19.50 -9.35
#